data_AF-B9TLS5-F1
#
_entry.id   AF-B9TLS5-F1
#
_cell.length_a   1.000
_cell.length_b   1.000
_cell.length_c   1.000
_cell.angle_alpha   90.00
_cell.angle_beta   90.00
_cell.angle_gamma   90.00
#
_symmetry.space_group_name_H-M   'P 1'
#
loop_
_entity.id
_entity.type
_entity.pdbx_description
1 polymer ?
#
loop_
_entity_poly.entity_id
_entity_poly.type
_entity_poly.pdbx_seq_one_letter_code
_entity_poly.pdbx_strand_id
1 'polypeptide(L)'
;MALIGAAIAAAVLRNTQSWPLTLTIIVLVGLVTAVLLQLVGGGYVSQLVATFNAFIDEMNRRSGAVGPRIAPLVTTQVSGLLGFGAVASTTAALLLARWWQAMLYNPGGFRGEFHQLRLPLPLAATLVAIGLGLSGLGSEFRFWALMCTVPFFVAGFALLHGLVGLKGWGRGALIA
;
A
#
# COMPACT_ATOMS: atom_id res chain seq x y z
N MET A 1 -9.45 -10.99 -5.63
CA MET A 1 -9.72 -9.63 -5.08
C MET A 1 -8.75 -8.58 -5.59
N ALA A 2 -7.43 -8.81 -5.58
CA ALA A 2 -6.46 -7.83 -6.08
C ALA A 2 -6.71 -7.36 -7.52
N LEU A 3 -7.05 -8.25 -8.46
CA LEU A 3 -7.36 -7.88 -9.85
C LEU A 3 -8.63 -7.00 -9.97
N ILE A 4 -9.65 -7.30 -9.17
CA ILE A 4 -10.88 -6.50 -9.12
C ILE A 4 -10.56 -5.11 -8.53
N GLY A 5 -9.77 -5.06 -7.46
CA GLY A 5 -9.32 -3.80 -6.88
C GLY A 5 -8.50 -2.96 -7.85
N ALA A 6 -7.60 -3.59 -8.61
CA ALA A 6 -6.85 -2.93 -9.66
C ALA A 6 -7.76 -2.42 -10.78
N ALA A 7 -8.76 -3.20 -11.20
CA ALA A 7 -9.73 -2.76 -12.21
C ALA A 7 -10.57 -1.56 -11.72
N ILE A 8 -11.04 -1.59 -10.47
CA ILE A 8 -11.78 -0.47 -9.85
C ILE A 8 -10.88 0.77 -9.79
N ALA A 9 -9.66 0.64 -9.29
CA ALA A 9 -8.73 1.77 -9.18
C ALA A 9 -8.32 2.32 -10.55
N ALA A 10 -8.12 1.46 -11.56
CA ALA A 10 -7.88 1.87 -12.94
C ALA A 10 -9.07 2.65 -13.52
N ALA A 11 -10.30 2.20 -13.26
CA ALA A 11 -11.51 2.88 -13.71
C ALA A 11 -11.67 4.25 -13.03
N VAL A 12 -11.42 4.34 -11.72
CA VAL A 12 -11.42 5.61 -10.97
C VAL A 12 -10.39 6.58 -11.55
N LEU A 13 -9.15 6.12 -11.78
CA LEU A 13 -8.11 6.97 -12.35
C LEU A 13 -8.49 7.46 -13.75
N ARG A 14 -9.03 6.58 -14.60
CA ARG A 14 -9.47 6.93 -15.96
C ARG A 14 -10.58 7.97 -15.97
N ASN A 15 -11.56 7.86 -15.08
CA ASN A 15 -12.73 8.75 -15.08
C ASN A 15 -12.49 10.06 -14.34
N THR A 16 -11.61 10.07 -13.33
CA THR A 16 -11.39 11.26 -12.48
C THR A 16 -10.10 11.99 -12.77
N GLN A 17 -9.13 11.32 -13.42
CA GLN A 17 -7.75 11.81 -13.60
C GLN A 17 -7.12 12.27 -12.27
N SER A 18 -7.58 11.70 -11.14
CA SER A 18 -7.20 12.11 -9.79
C SER A 18 -6.47 10.98 -9.08
N TRP A 19 -5.16 11.15 -8.95
CA TRP A 19 -4.33 10.24 -8.17
C TRP A 19 -4.68 10.22 -6.67
N PRO A 20 -4.95 11.35 -5.99
CA PRO A 20 -5.37 11.32 -4.59
C PRO A 20 -6.61 10.45 -4.34
N LEU A 21 -7.63 10.58 -5.20
CA LEU A 21 -8.83 9.76 -5.11
C LEU A 21 -8.52 8.30 -5.39
N THR A 22 -7.76 8.03 -6.46
CA THR A 22 -7.36 6.67 -6.84
C THR A 22 -6.64 5.94 -5.71
N LEU A 23 -5.62 6.58 -5.11
CA LEU A 23 -4.86 6.02 -3.99
C LEU A 23 -5.74 5.76 -2.76
N THR A 24 -6.67 6.67 -2.47
CA THR A 24 -7.65 6.49 -1.38
C THR A 24 -8.56 5.27 -1.63
N ILE A 25 -9.02 5.09 -2.86
CA ILE A 25 -9.84 3.93 -3.24
C ILE A 25 -9.04 2.63 -3.16
N ILE A 26 -7.76 2.63 -3.55
CA ILE A 26 -6.89 1.45 -3.40
C ILE A 26 -6.80 1.05 -1.92
N VAL A 27 -6.58 2.01 -1.02
CA VAL A 27 -6.56 1.75 0.43
C VAL A 27 -7.89 1.17 0.91
N LEU A 28 -9.02 1.77 0.51
CA LEU A 28 -10.35 1.28 0.88
C LEU A 28 -10.58 -0.16 0.41
N VAL A 29 -10.24 -0.46 -0.84
CA VAL A 29 -10.35 -1.83 -1.38
C VAL A 29 -9.42 -2.80 -0.64
N GLY A 30 -8.22 -2.36 -0.26
CA GLY A 30 -7.30 -3.13 0.57
C GLY A 30 -7.87 -3.49 1.94
N LEU A 31 -8.45 -2.50 2.63
CA LEU A 31 -9.11 -2.69 3.92
C LEU A 31 -10.31 -3.65 3.79
N VAL A 32 -11.16 -3.45 2.78
CA VAL A 32 -12.29 -4.35 2.50
C VAL A 32 -11.80 -5.77 2.20
N THR A 33 -10.71 -5.90 1.42
CA THR A 33 -10.11 -7.21 1.12
C THR A 33 -9.63 -7.90 2.39
N ALA A 34 -8.97 -7.17 3.30
CA ALA A 34 -8.49 -7.71 4.57
C ALA A 34 -9.66 -8.14 5.49
N VAL A 35 -10.78 -7.40 5.50
CA VAL A 35 -12.00 -7.80 6.22
C VAL A 35 -12.60 -9.07 5.62
N LEU A 36 -12.76 -9.13 4.29
CA LEU A 36 -13.32 -10.29 3.59
C LEU A 36 -12.47 -11.55 3.80
N LEU A 37 -11.14 -11.41 3.87
CA LEU A 37 -10.24 -12.51 4.19
C LEU A 37 -10.48 -13.06 5.60
N GLN A 38 -10.83 -12.23 6.57
CA GLN A 38 -11.18 -12.70 7.91
C GLN A 38 -12.55 -13.40 7.92
N LEU A 39 -13.55 -12.84 7.25
CA LEU A 39 -14.92 -13.33 7.29
C LEU A 39 -15.14 -14.60 6.47
N VAL A 40 -14.59 -14.65 5.26
CA VAL A 40 -14.82 -15.73 4.29
C VAL A 40 -13.58 -16.60 4.12
N GLY A 41 -12.39 -15.99 4.19
CA GLY A 41 -11.10 -16.66 4.01
C GLY A 41 -10.52 -17.26 5.29
N GLY A 42 -11.26 -17.30 6.40
CA GLY A 42 -10.72 -17.64 7.72
C GLY A 42 -9.95 -18.97 7.77
N GLY A 43 -10.42 -20.00 7.05
CA GLY A 43 -9.73 -21.29 6.96
C GLY A 43 -8.39 -21.23 6.19
N TYR A 44 -8.31 -20.41 5.15
CA TYR A 44 -7.05 -20.19 4.42
C TYR A 44 -6.07 -19.36 5.25
N VAL A 45 -6.56 -18.28 5.89
CA VAL A 45 -5.74 -17.42 6.74
C VAL A 45 -5.20 -18.19 7.94
N SER A 46 -6.00 -19.06 8.57
CA SER A 46 -5.55 -19.87 9.70
C SER A 46 -4.44 -20.85 9.30
N GLN A 47 -4.52 -21.46 8.12
CA GLN A 47 -3.47 -22.31 7.58
C GLN A 47 -2.17 -21.53 7.33
N LEU A 48 -2.26 -20.32 6.79
CA LEU A 48 -1.10 -19.43 6.64
C LEU A 48 -0.50 -19.06 7.99
N VAL A 49 -1.33 -18.69 8.97
CA VAL A 49 -0.88 -18.38 10.34
C VAL A 49 -0.13 -19.56 10.95
N ALA A 50 -0.67 -20.77 10.84
CA ALA A 50 0.00 -21.98 11.31
C ALA A 50 1.36 -22.20 10.63
N THR A 51 1.43 -21.98 9.31
CA THR A 51 2.67 -22.10 8.54
C THR A 51 3.72 -21.08 8.99
N PHE A 52 3.33 -19.81 9.15
CA PHE A 52 4.25 -18.77 9.61
C PHE A 52 4.69 -18.99 11.05
N ASN A 53 3.79 -19.41 11.94
CA ASN A 53 4.11 -19.65 13.35
C ASN A 53 5.05 -20.86 13.51
N ALA A 54 4.89 -21.92 12.71
CA ALA A 54 5.84 -23.02 12.69
C ALA A 54 7.26 -22.57 12.30
N PHE A 55 7.37 -21.65 11.33
CA PHE A 55 8.64 -21.04 10.94
C PHE A 55 9.22 -20.14 12.04
N ILE A 56 8.39 -19.31 12.68
CA ILE A 56 8.78 -18.47 13.81
C ILE A 56 9.29 -19.31 14.98
N ASP A 57 8.62 -20.42 15.29
CA ASP A 57 9.02 -21.32 16.37
C ASP A 57 10.36 -22.00 16.08
N GLU A 58 10.60 -22.43 14.84
CA GLU A 58 11.90 -22.95 14.40
C GLU A 58 13.00 -21.88 14.52
N MET A 59 12.74 -20.64 14.10
CA MET A 59 13.68 -19.53 14.26
C MET A 59 14.00 -19.26 15.73
N ASN A 60 12.99 -19.16 16.58
CA ASN A 60 13.15 -18.93 18.01
C ASN A 60 13.96 -20.07 18.67
N ARG A 61 13.79 -21.32 18.25
CA ARG A 61 14.60 -22.45 18.73
C ARG A 61 16.07 -22.33 18.30
N ARG A 62 16.34 -21.92 17.05
CA ARG A 62 17.72 -21.74 16.54
C ARG A 62 18.46 -20.59 17.19
N SER A 63 17.77 -19.50 17.51
CA SER A 63 18.36 -18.33 18.15
C SER A 63 18.72 -18.54 19.63
N GLY A 64 18.30 -19.67 20.23
CA GLY A 64 18.54 -19.95 21.65
C GLY A 64 17.79 -18.98 22.57
N ALA A 65 18.27 -18.84 23.81
CA ALA A 65 17.63 -17.99 24.84
C ALA A 65 18.13 -16.54 24.90
N VAL A 66 19.11 -16.17 24.05
CA VAL A 66 19.88 -14.91 24.21
C VAL A 66 19.35 -13.77 23.32
N GLY A 67 18.42 -14.05 22.39
CA GLY A 67 17.82 -13.07 21.48
C GLY A 67 16.37 -12.70 21.80
N PRO A 68 15.86 -11.56 21.29
CA PRO A 68 14.44 -11.22 21.38
C PRO A 68 13.60 -12.30 20.69
N ARG A 69 12.64 -12.88 21.42
CA ARG A 69 11.70 -13.82 20.82
C ARG A 69 10.74 -13.11 19.89
N ILE A 70 10.54 -13.69 18.72
CA ILE A 70 9.52 -13.23 17.78
C ILE A 70 8.17 -13.75 18.27
N ALA A 71 7.21 -12.84 18.45
CA ALA A 71 5.85 -13.18 18.84
C ALA A 71 5.12 -13.93 17.72
N PRO A 72 4.23 -14.88 18.04
CA PRO A 72 3.41 -15.56 17.04
C PRO A 72 2.48 -14.56 16.35
N LEU A 73 2.21 -14.82 15.07
CA LEU A 73 1.25 -14.06 14.29
C LEU A 73 -0.17 -14.53 14.60
N VAL A 74 -1.11 -13.59 14.50
CA VAL A 74 -2.56 -13.85 14.56
C VAL A 74 -3.23 -13.62 13.20
N THR A 75 -4.44 -14.14 13.03
CA THR A 75 -5.21 -14.04 11.78
C THR A 75 -5.44 -12.59 11.34
N THR A 76 -5.68 -11.68 12.28
CA THR A 76 -5.83 -10.23 12.02
C THR A 76 -4.56 -9.63 11.39
N GLN A 77 -3.38 -10.02 11.89
CA GLN A 77 -2.09 -9.55 11.34
C GLN A 77 -1.87 -10.07 9.93
N VAL A 78 -2.08 -11.37 9.71
CA VAL A 78 -1.87 -12.00 8.40
C VAL A 78 -2.86 -11.46 7.37
N SER A 79 -4.13 -11.27 7.75
CA SER A 79 -5.13 -10.65 6.85
C SER A 79 -4.76 -9.21 6.49
N GLY A 80 -4.28 -8.44 7.47
CA GLY A 80 -3.75 -7.09 7.25
C GLY A 80 -2.54 -7.10 6.33
N LEU A 81 -1.60 -8.03 6.53
CA LEU A 81 -0.41 -8.18 5.68
C LEU A 81 -0.80 -8.48 4.23
N LEU A 82 -1.74 -9.40 4.00
CA LEU A 82 -2.24 -9.73 2.67
C LEU A 82 -2.95 -8.54 2.00
N GLY A 83 -3.80 -7.82 2.74
CA GLY A 83 -4.45 -6.62 2.23
C GLY A 83 -3.45 -5.50 1.91
N PHE A 84 -2.42 -5.32 2.74
CA PHE A 84 -1.34 -4.37 2.48
C PHE A 84 -0.56 -4.74 1.21
N GLY A 85 -0.25 -6.02 1.04
CA GLY A 85 0.33 -6.54 -0.20
C GLY A 85 -0.52 -6.20 -1.42
N ALA A 86 -1.85 -6.38 -1.33
CA ALA A 86 -2.77 -6.01 -2.41
C ALA A 86 -2.74 -4.50 -2.71
N VAL A 87 -2.72 -3.63 -1.70
CA VAL A 87 -2.60 -2.16 -1.86
C VAL A 87 -1.29 -1.81 -2.55
N ALA A 88 -0.17 -2.36 -2.08
CA ALA A 88 1.16 -2.08 -2.61
C ALA A 88 1.29 -2.55 -4.07
N SER A 89 0.91 -3.79 -4.36
CA SER A 89 0.95 -4.34 -5.71
C SER A 89 0.03 -3.61 -6.68
N THR A 90 -1.18 -3.25 -6.24
CA THR A 90 -2.12 -2.48 -7.08
C THR A 90 -1.59 -1.09 -7.39
N THR A 91 -1.04 -0.41 -6.38
CA THR A 91 -0.42 0.91 -6.55
C THR A 91 0.75 0.85 -7.53
N ALA A 92 1.66 -0.11 -7.35
CA ALA A 92 2.80 -0.30 -8.24
C ALA A 92 2.37 -0.62 -9.68
N ALA A 93 1.41 -1.53 -9.85
CA ALA A 93 0.87 -1.89 -11.16
C ALA A 93 0.23 -0.70 -11.88
N LEU A 94 -0.53 0.15 -11.17
CA LEU A 94 -1.14 1.34 -11.78
C LEU A 94 -0.13 2.42 -12.14
N LEU A 95 0.86 2.67 -11.28
CA LEU A 95 1.95 3.59 -11.60
C LEU A 95 2.71 3.12 -12.85
N LEU A 96 3.05 1.84 -12.93
CA LEU A 96 3.72 1.24 -14.08
C LEU A 96 2.85 1.32 -15.35
N ALA A 97 1.57 0.98 -15.26
CA ALA A 97 0.65 1.04 -16.38
C ALA A 97 0.49 2.47 -16.91
N ARG A 98 0.40 3.47 -16.01
CA ARG A 98 0.29 4.88 -16.39
C ARG A 98 1.59 5.41 -16.99
N TRP A 99 2.73 4.99 -16.46
CA TRP A 99 4.03 5.32 -17.02
C TRP A 99 4.18 4.77 -18.44
N TRP A 100 3.89 3.48 -18.66
CA TRP A 100 3.89 2.89 -20.01
C TRP A 100 2.90 3.57 -20.95
N GLN A 101 1.71 3.92 -20.46
CA GLN A 101 0.73 4.65 -21.26
C GLN A 101 1.27 6.03 -21.68
N ALA A 102 1.94 6.75 -20.78
CA ALA A 102 2.56 8.02 -21.12
C ALA A 102 3.69 7.83 -22.15
N MET A 103 4.55 6.83 -22.01
CA MET A 103 5.61 6.58 -23.00
C MET A 103 5.08 6.29 -24.40
N LEU A 104 3.99 5.51 -24.52
CA LEU A 104 3.48 5.05 -25.81
C LEU A 104 2.48 6.01 -26.46
N TYR A 105 1.61 6.64 -25.66
CA TYR A 105 0.44 7.35 -26.17
C TYR A 105 0.37 8.83 -25.76
N ASN A 106 1.07 9.25 -24.70
CA ASN A 106 1.08 10.65 -24.24
C ASN A 106 2.42 11.02 -23.61
N PRO A 107 3.48 11.20 -24.41
CA PRO A 107 4.84 11.37 -23.92
C PRO A 107 4.94 12.50 -22.89
N GLY A 108 5.41 12.15 -21.68
CA GLY A 108 5.56 13.10 -20.57
C GLY A 108 4.29 13.35 -19.73
N GLY A 109 3.13 12.80 -20.10
CA GLY A 109 1.87 12.98 -19.37
C GLY A 109 1.95 12.53 -17.90
N PHE A 110 2.48 11.32 -17.67
CA PHE A 110 2.66 10.77 -16.32
C PHE A 110 3.52 11.65 -15.43
N ARG A 111 4.59 12.25 -15.96
CA ARG A 111 5.46 13.17 -15.21
C ARG A 111 4.68 14.38 -14.71
N GLY A 112 3.82 14.95 -15.56
CA GLY A 112 2.95 16.07 -15.18
C GLY A 112 1.98 15.71 -14.06
N GLU A 113 1.26 14.60 -14.22
CA GLU A 113 0.32 14.09 -13.22
C GLU A 113 1.01 13.78 -11.88
N PHE A 114 2.15 13.10 -11.94
CA PHE A 114 2.91 12.68 -10.76
C PHE A 114 3.48 13.89 -10.01
N HIS A 115 4.07 14.87 -10.70
CA HIS A 115 4.60 16.07 -10.05
C HIS A 115 3.50 16.97 -9.46
N GLN A 116 2.28 16.93 -10.02
CA GLN A 116 1.13 17.68 -9.51
C GLN A 116 0.38 16.96 -8.39
N LEU A 117 0.77 15.72 -8.07
CA LEU A 117 0.14 14.91 -7.05
C LEU A 117 0.27 15.57 -5.68
N ARG A 118 -0.85 16.08 -5.18
CA ARG A 118 -0.99 16.67 -3.84
C ARG A 118 -2.20 16.06 -3.17
N LEU A 119 -2.02 15.53 -1.95
CA LEU A 119 -3.13 15.04 -1.15
C LEU A 119 -3.91 16.23 -0.58
N PRO A 120 -5.20 16.41 -0.91
CA PRO A 120 -6.04 17.40 -0.27
C PRO A 120 -6.10 17.14 1.24
N LEU A 121 -6.11 18.22 2.04
CA LEU A 121 -6.12 18.13 3.50
C LEU A 121 -7.26 17.23 4.04
N PRO A 122 -8.51 17.28 3.55
CA PRO A 122 -9.56 16.39 4.04
C PRO A 122 -9.24 14.90 3.82
N LEU A 123 -8.67 14.53 2.67
CA LEU A 123 -8.29 13.14 2.39
C LEU A 123 -7.11 12.71 3.25
N ALA A 124 -6.09 13.56 3.38
CA ALA A 124 -4.94 13.29 4.23
C ALA A 124 -5.36 13.12 5.70
N ALA A 125 -6.17 14.04 6.23
CA ALA A 125 -6.66 13.98 7.61
C ALA A 125 -7.51 12.73 7.86
N THR A 126 -8.36 12.35 6.90
CA THR A 126 -9.16 11.12 6.99
C THR A 126 -8.28 9.87 7.04
N LEU A 127 -7.29 9.76 6.15
CA LEU A 127 -6.36 8.62 6.13
C LEU A 127 -5.54 8.54 7.43
N VAL A 128 -5.10 9.67 7.97
CA VAL A 128 -4.40 9.72 9.27
C VAL A 128 -5.33 9.28 10.39
N ALA A 129 -6.57 9.80 10.45
CA ALA A 129 -7.53 9.44 11.48
C ALA A 129 -7.83 7.92 11.46
N ILE A 130 -8.05 7.34 10.27
CA ILE A 130 -8.25 5.90 10.11
C ILE A 130 -7.00 5.12 10.54
N GLY A 131 -5.81 5.53 10.08
CA GLY A 131 -4.56 4.86 10.41
C GLY A 131 -4.25 4.87 11.91
N LEU A 132 -4.49 6.00 12.59
CA LEU A 132 -4.35 6.13 14.05
C LEU A 132 -5.42 5.32 14.79
N GLY A 133 -6.67 5.35 14.32
CA GLY A 133 -7.75 4.54 14.88
C GLY A 133 -7.42 3.06 14.83
N LEU A 134 -6.97 2.56 13.68
CA LEU A 134 -6.52 1.17 13.51
C LEU A 134 -5.32 0.85 14.41
N SER A 135 -4.34 1.74 14.51
CA SER A 135 -3.17 1.54 15.37
C SER A 135 -3.55 1.47 16.86
N GLY A 136 -4.59 2.21 17.27
CA GLY A 136 -5.11 2.21 18.62
C GLY A 136 -5.87 0.94 19.01
N LEU A 137 -6.31 0.11 18.05
CA LEU A 137 -7.01 -1.15 18.32
C LEU A 137 -6.08 -2.27 18.82
N GLY A 138 -4.77 -2.17 18.53
CA GLY A 138 -3.80 -3.18 18.94
C GLY A 138 -2.67 -3.36 17.93
N SER A 139 -1.61 -4.05 18.36
CA SER A 139 -0.44 -4.31 17.53
C SER A 139 -0.74 -5.17 16.30
N GLU A 140 -1.84 -5.93 16.35
CA GLU A 140 -2.32 -6.80 15.29
C GLU A 140 -2.88 -6.03 14.08
N PHE A 141 -3.28 -4.78 14.29
CA PHE A 141 -3.77 -3.89 13.24
C PHE A 141 -2.66 -3.07 12.56
N ARG A 142 -1.38 -3.31 12.89
CA ARG A 142 -0.25 -2.58 12.32
C ARG A 142 -0.26 -2.52 10.79
N PHE A 143 -0.47 -3.67 10.13
CA PHE A 143 -0.51 -3.70 8.66
C PHE A 143 -1.74 -3.03 8.07
N TRP A 144 -2.84 -2.97 8.81
CA TRP A 144 -4.05 -2.24 8.43
C TRP A 144 -3.81 -0.74 8.44
N ALA A 145 -3.18 -0.24 9.52
CA ALA A 145 -2.77 1.15 9.62
C ALA A 145 -1.75 1.51 8.53
N LEU A 146 -0.78 0.62 8.24
CA LEU A 146 0.21 0.84 7.19
C LEU A 146 -0.40 1.05 5.81
N MET A 147 -1.56 0.44 5.49
CA MET A 147 -2.23 0.70 4.21
C MET A 147 -2.53 2.19 4.02
N CYS A 148 -2.95 2.87 5.09
CA CYS A 148 -3.29 4.29 5.07
C CYS A 148 -2.08 5.19 4.80
N THR A 149 -0.85 4.67 4.95
CA THR A 149 0.39 5.41 4.71
C THR A 149 0.80 5.42 3.22
N VAL A 150 0.30 4.47 2.42
CA VAL A 150 0.68 4.31 1.00
C VAL A 150 0.47 5.60 0.17
N PRO A 151 -0.68 6.31 0.28
CA PRO A 151 -0.86 7.57 -0.44
C PRO A 151 0.19 8.63 -0.07
N PHE A 152 0.65 8.66 1.18
CA PHE A 152 1.67 9.60 1.65
C PHE A 152 3.05 9.27 1.09
N PHE A 153 3.40 7.98 1.00
CA PHE A 153 4.64 7.57 0.34
C PHE A 153 4.65 7.98 -1.13
N VAL A 154 3.56 7.74 -1.86
CA VAL A 154 3.44 8.15 -3.27
C VAL A 154 3.53 9.68 -3.40
N ALA A 155 2.86 10.44 -2.53
CA ALA A 155 2.96 11.90 -2.48
C ALA A 155 4.37 12.40 -2.14
N GLY A 156 5.07 11.73 -1.23
CA GLY A 156 6.45 12.02 -0.89
C GLY A 156 7.38 11.81 -2.08
N PHE A 157 7.25 10.68 -2.79
CA PHE A 157 8.02 10.42 -4.00
C PHE A 157 7.72 11.47 -5.09
N ALA A 158 6.44 11.78 -5.33
CA ALA A 158 6.03 12.84 -6.25
C ALA A 158 6.68 14.18 -5.93
N LEU A 159 6.69 14.58 -4.66
CA LEU A 159 7.30 15.82 -4.20
C LEU A 159 8.82 15.83 -4.44
N LEU A 160 9.52 14.75 -4.08
CA LEU A 160 10.97 14.65 -4.28
C LEU A 160 11.35 14.73 -5.75
N HIS A 161 10.64 14.04 -6.64
CA HIS A 161 10.87 14.10 -8.10
C HIS A 161 10.54 15.48 -8.67
N GLY A 162 9.44 16.09 -8.23
CA GLY A 162 9.07 17.44 -8.62
C GLY A 162 10.14 18.47 -8.22
N LEU A 163 10.68 18.38 -7.00
CA LEU A 163 11.73 19.27 -6.51
C LEU A 163 13.04 19.11 -7.30
N VAL A 164 13.45 17.89 -7.61
CA VAL A 164 14.64 17.63 -8.45
C VAL A 164 14.44 18.20 -9.85
N GLY A 165 13.25 18.04 -10.44
CA GLY A 165 12.90 18.61 -11.73
C GLY A 165 12.96 20.14 -11.74
N LEU A 166 12.56 20.80 -10.65
CA LEU A 166 12.61 22.26 -10.51
C LEU A 166 14.03 22.78 -10.27
N LYS A 167 14.87 22.05 -9.53
CA LYS A 167 16.24 22.46 -9.18
C LYS A 167 17.30 22.10 -10.23
N GLY A 168 16.93 21.36 -11.28
CA GLY A 168 17.85 21.00 -12.37
C GLY A 168 19.00 20.07 -11.94
N TRP A 169 18.84 19.33 -10.84
CA TRP A 169 19.88 18.45 -10.32
C TRP A 169 20.14 17.23 -11.22
N GLY A 170 21.34 16.66 -11.13
CA GLY A 170 21.88 15.63 -12.02
C GLY A 170 20.90 14.49 -12.31
N ARG A 171 20.77 14.20 -13.61
CA ARG A 171 19.75 13.35 -14.27
C ARG A 171 19.82 11.84 -13.95
N GLY A 172 20.67 11.41 -13.02
CA GLY A 172 21.13 10.02 -12.92
C GLY A 172 20.20 9.01 -12.23
N ALA A 173 19.15 9.43 -11.52
CA ALA A 173 18.32 8.46 -10.77
C ALA A 173 16.82 8.81 -10.61
N LEU A 174 16.34 9.98 -11.05
CA LEU A 174 15.01 10.50 -10.69
C LEU A 174 14.29 11.17 -11.87
N ILE A 175 14.32 10.53 -13.04
CA ILE A 175 13.52 10.95 -14.20
C ILE A 175 12.43 9.90 -14.38
N ALA A 176 11.18 10.30 -14.10
CA ALA A 176 10.00 9.59 -14.56
C ALA A 176 9.91 9.63 -16.10
#